data_AF-C6HHN1-F1
#
_entry.id   AF-C6HHN1-F1
#
_cell.length_a   1.000
_cell.length_b   1.000
_cell.length_c   1.000
_cell.angle_alpha   90.00
_cell.angle_beta   90.00
_cell.angle_gamma   90.00
#
_symmetry.space_group_name_H-M   'P 1'
#
loop_
_entity.id
_entity.type
_entity.pdbx_description
1 polymer ?
#
loop_
_entity_poly.entity_id
_entity_poly.type
_entity_poly.pdbx_seq_one_letter_code
_entity_poly.pdbx_strand_id
1 'polypeptide(L)'
;MVRDFDIGLPSNASFYAGILISAFSLSESLTGMFWGGLSDRVGRKPILLFGCVGTTLSLLIVGFSTSFWVALFGRVLGGILNGNMGVIQTMVGELVKRPEHEPRAYAVMPFVWSIGTIIGPAIGGYFARPADSFPGVFSRSGIFGTFPYLLPNLICAFLQLMSIIAGYMFLEETHPDLLRGAAAVQHPHDFDEFGAPLSAVATAGSTAHASADLRVKSYGTFNDVDMHQDEEWDVKPGGKSYEGSAAKKTKVFTYRVTMLVIALGIFTYHSMTYDHLLPIFLQDDRTGTASILVKYLLKIPGGLGLSVQTVGLIMAVNGVIALLIQAIVFPLLAEWLGVWNVFVLVTVLHPIAYFIVPFLTSLPQKLLFPGIYTCLTIRNFFSILAYPVL
;
A
#
# COMPACT_ATOMS: atom_id res chain seq x y z
N MET A 1 -7.79 -20.26 -7.37
CA MET A 1 -7.02 -20.12 -8.62
C MET A 1 -5.88 -21.10 -8.68
N VAL A 2 -4.89 -21.03 -7.77
CA VAL A 2 -3.71 -21.91 -7.80
C VAL A 2 -4.05 -23.41 -7.79
N ARG A 3 -5.05 -23.83 -7.01
CA ARG A 3 -5.54 -25.22 -7.00
C ARG A 3 -6.06 -25.68 -8.36
N ASP A 4 -6.64 -24.77 -9.15
CA ASP A 4 -7.23 -25.11 -10.46
C ASP A 4 -6.20 -25.17 -11.59
N PHE A 5 -4.94 -24.79 -11.31
CA PHE A 5 -3.84 -24.95 -12.28
C PHE A 5 -3.19 -26.34 -12.23
N ASP A 6 -3.62 -27.22 -11.32
CA ASP A 6 -3.13 -28.60 -11.16
C ASP A 6 -1.60 -28.71 -11.09
N ILE A 7 -0.95 -27.83 -10.32
CA ILE A 7 0.51 -27.77 -10.21
C ILE A 7 0.99 -28.41 -8.92
N GLY A 8 1.77 -29.48 -9.08
CA GLY A 8 2.31 -30.23 -7.96
C GLY A 8 1.21 -30.91 -7.14
N LEU A 9 1.46 -31.08 -5.84
CA LEU A 9 0.47 -31.63 -4.92
C LEU A 9 -0.50 -30.53 -4.45
N PRO A 10 -1.81 -30.83 -4.28
CA PRO A 10 -2.79 -29.88 -3.75
C PRO A 10 -2.40 -29.24 -2.40
N SER A 11 -1.59 -29.94 -1.61
CA SER A 11 -1.03 -29.45 -0.34
C SER A 11 -0.09 -28.25 -0.51
N ASN A 12 0.46 -28.03 -1.71
CA ASN A 12 1.43 -26.95 -1.98
C ASN A 12 0.75 -25.69 -2.53
N ALA A 13 -0.58 -25.68 -2.68
CA ALA A 13 -1.31 -24.54 -3.24
C ALA A 13 -1.05 -23.24 -2.47
N SER A 14 -0.91 -23.30 -1.14
CA SER A 14 -0.59 -22.15 -0.29
C SER A 14 0.80 -21.60 -0.58
N PHE A 15 1.79 -22.47 -0.82
CA PHE A 15 3.16 -22.07 -1.18
C PHE A 15 3.20 -21.36 -2.53
N TYR A 16 2.56 -21.94 -3.57
CA TYR A 16 2.47 -21.32 -4.90
C TYR A 16 1.65 -20.02 -4.90
N ALA A 17 0.59 -19.93 -4.09
CA ALA A 17 -0.13 -18.66 -3.89
C ALA A 17 0.79 -17.59 -3.28
N GLY A 18 1.59 -17.98 -2.29
CA GLY A 18 2.65 -17.14 -1.72
C GLY A 18 3.61 -16.62 -2.79
N ILE A 19 4.08 -17.49 -3.70
CA ILE A 19 4.96 -17.08 -4.82
C ILE A 19 4.30 -16.00 -5.70
N LEU A 20 3.03 -16.16 -6.07
CA LEU A 20 2.33 -15.18 -6.92
C LEU A 20 2.21 -13.81 -6.26
N ILE A 21 2.02 -13.79 -4.95
CA ILE A 21 1.90 -12.57 -4.14
C ILE A 21 3.29 -11.93 -3.99
N SER A 22 4.27 -12.70 -3.53
CA SER A 22 5.63 -12.21 -3.30
C SER A 22 6.29 -11.75 -4.58
N ALA A 23 6.00 -12.39 -5.73
CA ALA A 23 6.53 -11.95 -7.02
C ALA A 23 6.04 -10.56 -7.42
N PHE A 24 4.75 -10.26 -7.20
CA PHE A 24 4.21 -8.91 -7.42
C PHE A 24 4.91 -7.89 -6.52
N SER A 25 4.93 -8.13 -5.20
CA SER A 25 5.49 -7.19 -4.22
C SER A 25 7.01 -7.01 -4.39
N LEU A 26 7.74 -8.08 -4.74
CA LEU A 26 9.18 -7.99 -5.01
C LEU A 26 9.45 -7.18 -6.27
N SER A 27 8.71 -7.42 -7.35
CA SER A 27 8.82 -6.65 -8.58
C SER A 27 8.52 -5.17 -8.36
N GLU A 28 7.44 -4.86 -7.62
CA GLU A 28 7.07 -3.49 -7.23
C GLU A 28 8.14 -2.83 -6.35
N SER A 29 8.70 -3.55 -5.37
CA SER A 29 9.76 -3.03 -4.51
C SER A 29 11.05 -2.73 -5.29
N LEU A 30 11.39 -3.53 -6.29
CA LEU A 30 12.59 -3.32 -7.12
C LEU A 30 12.42 -2.13 -8.08
N THR A 31 11.21 -1.89 -8.59
CA THR A 31 10.93 -0.79 -9.53
C THR A 31 10.45 0.49 -8.84
N GLY A 32 10.10 0.46 -7.55
CA GLY A 32 9.54 1.61 -6.83
C GLY A 32 10.42 2.87 -6.89
N MET A 33 11.74 2.73 -6.64
CA MET A 33 12.69 3.85 -6.73
C MET A 33 12.81 4.39 -8.17
N PHE A 34 12.72 3.50 -9.16
CA PHE A 34 12.75 3.89 -10.57
C PHE A 34 11.52 4.74 -10.93
N TRP A 35 10.32 4.33 -10.53
CA TRP A 35 9.10 5.08 -10.80
C TRP A 35 9.03 6.40 -10.04
N GLY A 36 9.52 6.44 -8.79
CA GLY A 36 9.67 7.68 -8.03
C GLY A 36 10.52 8.69 -8.79
N GLY A 37 11.76 8.32 -9.14
CA GLY A 37 12.67 9.20 -9.87
C GLY A 37 12.22 9.52 -11.30
N LEU A 38 11.47 8.63 -11.96
CA LEU A 38 10.87 8.93 -13.26
C LEU A 38 9.73 9.95 -13.13
N SER A 39 8.93 9.86 -12.06
CA SER A 39 7.88 10.85 -11.78
C SER A 39 8.44 12.24 -11.47
N ASP A 40 9.64 12.33 -10.88
CA ASP A 40 10.37 13.60 -10.67
C ASP A 40 10.88 14.23 -11.97
N ARG A 41 10.85 13.51 -13.10
CA ARG A 41 11.34 14.01 -14.40
C ARG A 41 10.22 14.24 -15.40
N VAL A 42 9.23 13.34 -15.41
CA VAL A 42 8.15 13.32 -16.40
C VAL A 42 6.89 14.00 -15.87
N GLY A 43 6.73 14.10 -14.55
CA GLY A 43 5.50 14.54 -13.88
C GLY A 43 4.82 13.40 -13.11
N ARG A 44 4.01 13.74 -12.11
CA ARG A 44 3.32 12.79 -11.24
C ARG A 44 2.13 12.15 -11.94
N LYS A 45 1.31 12.96 -12.60
CA LYS A 45 0.09 12.52 -13.29
C LYS A 45 0.35 11.44 -14.36
N PRO A 46 1.27 11.63 -15.33
CA PRO A 46 1.47 10.63 -16.39
C PRO A 46 2.00 9.31 -15.85
N ILE A 47 2.89 9.34 -14.86
CA ILE A 47 3.46 8.13 -14.27
C ILE A 47 2.40 7.35 -13.47
N LEU A 48 1.55 8.05 -12.70
CA LEU A 48 0.46 7.41 -11.98
C LEU A 48 -0.54 6.73 -12.92
N LEU A 49 -0.93 7.41 -14.01
CA LEU A 49 -1.85 6.84 -15.01
C LEU A 49 -1.23 5.64 -15.73
N PHE A 50 0.06 5.70 -16.03
CA PHE A 50 0.79 4.58 -16.63
C PHE A 50 0.79 3.35 -15.70
N GLY A 51 1.01 3.54 -14.41
CA GLY A 51 0.95 2.43 -13.45
C GLY A 51 -0.44 1.81 -13.31
N CYS A 52 -1.49 2.63 -13.40
CA CYS A 52 -2.87 2.14 -13.46
C CYS A 52 -3.14 1.29 -14.72
N VAL A 53 -2.59 1.68 -15.87
CA VAL A 53 -2.69 0.90 -17.12
C VAL A 53 -1.94 -0.42 -16.97
N GLY A 54 -0.73 -0.40 -16.41
CA GLY A 54 0.05 -1.62 -16.12
C GLY A 54 -0.69 -2.59 -15.20
N THR A 55 -1.36 -2.07 -14.18
CA THR A 55 -2.21 -2.86 -13.28
C THR A 55 -3.40 -3.47 -14.01
N THR A 56 -4.06 -2.69 -14.88
CA THR A 56 -5.15 -3.19 -15.75
C THR A 56 -4.68 -4.35 -16.63
N LEU A 57 -3.52 -4.19 -17.27
CA LEU A 57 -2.92 -5.23 -18.12
C LEU A 57 -2.62 -6.51 -17.31
N SER A 58 -2.07 -6.36 -16.11
CA SER A 58 -1.80 -7.48 -15.20
C SER A 58 -3.08 -8.24 -14.83
N LEU A 59 -4.16 -7.53 -14.46
CA LEU A 59 -5.46 -8.12 -14.13
C LEU A 59 -6.03 -8.92 -15.31
N LEU A 60 -5.93 -8.39 -16.53
CA LEU A 60 -6.38 -9.09 -17.73
C LEU A 60 -5.57 -10.36 -17.99
N ILE A 61 -4.23 -10.29 -17.90
CA ILE A 61 -3.36 -11.47 -18.07
C ILE A 61 -3.69 -12.56 -17.05
N VAL A 62 -3.88 -12.18 -15.78
CA VAL A 62 -4.27 -13.12 -14.72
C VAL A 62 -5.68 -13.67 -14.95
N GLY A 63 -6.62 -12.85 -15.43
CA GLY A 63 -7.98 -13.27 -15.75
C GLY A 63 -8.05 -14.33 -16.86
N PHE A 64 -7.19 -14.21 -17.87
CA PHE A 64 -7.04 -15.18 -18.97
C PHE A 64 -6.01 -16.29 -18.70
N SER A 65 -5.47 -16.38 -17.48
CA SER A 65 -4.45 -17.39 -17.19
C SER A 65 -5.06 -18.78 -17.07
N THR A 66 -4.56 -19.72 -17.89
CA THR A 66 -4.84 -21.17 -17.77
C THR A 66 -3.73 -21.94 -17.07
N SER A 67 -2.59 -21.28 -16.83
CA SER A 67 -1.41 -21.85 -16.21
C SER A 67 -0.84 -20.88 -15.19
N PHE A 68 -0.26 -21.42 -14.12
CA PHE A 68 0.43 -20.64 -13.11
C PHE A 68 1.54 -19.77 -13.67
N TRP A 69 2.28 -20.23 -14.67
CA TRP A 69 3.38 -19.43 -15.24
C TRP A 69 2.88 -18.16 -15.93
N VAL A 70 1.70 -18.24 -16.57
CA VAL A 70 1.02 -17.08 -17.15
C VAL A 70 0.53 -16.16 -16.05
N ALA A 71 -0.06 -16.70 -14.98
CA ALA A 71 -0.47 -15.91 -13.83
C ALA A 71 0.72 -15.23 -13.14
N LEU A 72 1.84 -15.93 -12.98
CA LEU A 72 3.08 -15.43 -12.40
C LEU A 72 3.67 -14.31 -13.25
N PHE A 73 3.74 -14.51 -14.56
CA PHE A 73 4.16 -13.46 -15.51
C PHE A 73 3.27 -12.22 -15.39
N GLY A 74 1.95 -12.40 -15.35
CA GLY A 74 1.00 -11.31 -15.14
C GLY A 74 1.26 -10.55 -13.83
N ARG A 75 1.56 -11.26 -12.73
CA ARG A 75 1.89 -10.64 -11.43
C ARG A 75 3.22 -9.89 -11.44
N VAL A 76 4.27 -10.46 -12.02
CA VAL A 76 5.57 -9.80 -12.19
C VAL A 76 5.42 -8.53 -13.04
N LEU A 77 4.72 -8.62 -14.17
CA LEU A 77 4.47 -7.48 -15.04
C LEU A 77 3.67 -6.38 -14.31
N GLY A 78 2.65 -6.78 -13.55
CA GLY A 78 1.87 -5.86 -12.72
C GLY A 78 2.74 -5.12 -11.70
N GLY A 79 3.60 -5.83 -10.97
CA GLY A 79 4.50 -5.22 -10.01
C GLY A 79 5.54 -4.30 -10.67
N ILE A 80 6.14 -4.73 -11.79
CA ILE A 80 7.12 -3.93 -12.54
C ILE A 80 6.49 -2.60 -12.98
N LEU A 81 5.25 -2.61 -13.46
CA LEU A 81 4.59 -1.43 -13.99
C LEU A 81 3.90 -0.58 -12.92
N ASN A 82 3.76 -1.05 -11.68
CA ASN A 82 2.99 -0.36 -10.64
C ASN A 82 3.89 0.40 -9.65
N GLY A 83 4.20 1.66 -9.94
CA GLY A 83 4.92 2.56 -9.02
C GLY A 83 4.02 3.49 -8.18
N ASN A 84 2.71 3.25 -8.19
CA ASN A 84 1.73 4.26 -7.81
C ASN A 84 1.75 4.62 -6.32
N MET A 85 2.11 3.68 -5.44
CA MET A 85 2.09 3.91 -3.99
C MET A 85 2.99 5.07 -3.58
N GLY A 86 4.24 5.11 -4.08
CA GLY A 86 5.18 6.19 -3.80
C GLY A 86 4.79 7.51 -4.46
N VAL A 87 4.34 7.47 -5.72
CA VAL A 87 3.95 8.68 -6.47
C VAL A 87 2.75 9.36 -5.80
N ILE A 88 1.75 8.61 -5.33
CA ILE A 88 0.60 9.16 -4.61
C ILE A 88 1.03 9.84 -3.30
N GLN A 89 1.92 9.21 -2.52
CA GLN A 89 2.42 9.81 -1.29
C GLN A 89 3.14 11.14 -1.57
N THR A 90 3.93 11.22 -2.64
CA THR A 90 4.59 12.46 -3.06
C THR A 90 3.59 13.52 -3.52
N MET A 91 2.58 13.16 -4.33
CA MET A 91 1.55 14.09 -4.76
C MET A 91 0.75 14.66 -3.59
N VAL A 92 0.40 13.84 -2.60
CA VAL A 92 -0.31 14.30 -1.39
C VAL A 92 0.55 15.30 -0.63
N GLY A 93 1.84 15.01 -0.44
CA GLY A 93 2.77 15.96 0.18
C GLY A 93 2.90 17.27 -0.59
N GLU A 94 3.00 17.22 -1.93
CA GLU A 94 3.08 18.40 -2.79
C GLU A 94 1.79 19.24 -2.81
N LEU A 95 0.63 18.60 -2.64
CA LEU A 95 -0.67 19.28 -2.63
C LEU A 95 -0.90 20.05 -1.32
N VAL A 96 -0.32 19.58 -0.21
CA VAL A 96 -0.49 20.19 1.11
C VAL A 96 0.43 21.40 1.25
N LYS A 97 -0.12 22.60 1.01
CA LYS A 97 0.61 23.87 1.19
C LYS A 97 0.74 24.31 2.65
N ARG A 98 -0.11 23.80 3.54
CA ARG A 98 -0.16 24.17 4.96
C ARG A 98 0.19 22.96 5.83
N PRO A 99 1.29 22.99 6.61
CA PRO A 99 1.71 21.88 7.45
C PRO A 99 0.62 21.38 8.41
N GLU A 100 -0.24 22.27 8.90
CA GLU A 100 -1.36 21.94 9.79
C GLU A 100 -2.38 20.94 9.18
N HIS A 101 -2.45 20.85 7.85
CA HIS A 101 -3.38 19.96 7.15
C HIS A 101 -2.74 18.66 6.69
N GLU A 102 -1.42 18.52 6.82
CA GLU A 102 -0.66 17.35 6.38
C GLU A 102 -1.14 16.06 7.04
N PRO A 103 -1.31 15.98 8.38
CA PRO A 103 -1.87 14.79 9.02
C PRO A 103 -3.23 14.36 8.46
N ARG A 104 -4.10 15.33 8.16
CA ARG A 104 -5.44 15.06 7.64
C ARG A 104 -5.40 14.56 6.21
N ALA A 105 -4.50 15.09 5.39
CA ALA A 105 -4.33 14.65 4.00
C ALA A 105 -3.75 13.23 3.93
N TYR A 106 -2.73 12.93 4.73
CA TYR A 106 -2.14 11.59 4.81
C TYR A 106 -3.12 10.55 5.37
N ALA A 107 -4.01 10.94 6.30
CA ALA A 107 -5.03 10.04 6.84
C ALA A 107 -6.09 9.59 5.81
N VAL A 108 -6.27 10.29 4.69
CA VAL A 108 -7.21 9.89 3.61
C VAL A 108 -6.72 8.62 2.90
N MET A 109 -5.40 8.45 2.75
CA MET A 109 -4.83 7.30 2.03
C MET A 109 -5.23 5.94 2.64
N PRO A 110 -5.02 5.67 3.94
CA PRO A 110 -5.43 4.40 4.55
C PRO A 110 -6.96 4.23 4.61
N PHE A 111 -7.73 5.34 4.63
CA PHE A 111 -9.20 5.27 4.51
C PHE A 111 -9.64 4.74 3.14
N VAL A 112 -9.08 5.28 2.04
CA VAL A 112 -9.36 4.80 0.68
C VAL A 112 -8.87 3.36 0.49
N TRP A 113 -7.69 3.03 1.04
CA TRP A 113 -7.19 1.65 1.07
C TRP A 113 -8.19 0.70 1.72
N SER A 114 -8.76 1.08 2.87
CA SER A 114 -9.77 0.28 3.57
C SER A 114 -11.00 0.01 2.70
N ILE A 115 -11.49 1.00 1.94
CA ILE A 115 -12.58 0.79 0.96
C ILE A 115 -12.17 -0.27 -0.08
N GLY A 116 -10.94 -0.20 -0.59
CA GLY A 116 -10.39 -1.22 -1.51
C GLY A 116 -10.38 -2.62 -0.89
N THR A 117 -10.00 -2.74 0.39
CA THR A 117 -10.01 -4.03 1.10
C THR A 117 -11.41 -4.58 1.40
N ILE A 118 -12.45 -3.74 1.34
CA ILE A 118 -13.86 -4.18 1.44
C ILE A 118 -14.34 -4.68 0.07
N ILE A 119 -14.17 -3.85 -0.96
CA ILE A 119 -14.72 -4.08 -2.29
C ILE A 119 -13.97 -5.21 -3.02
N GLY A 120 -12.64 -5.25 -2.91
CA GLY A 120 -11.79 -6.20 -3.62
C GLY A 120 -12.14 -7.66 -3.33
N PRO A 121 -12.09 -8.12 -2.06
CA PRO A 121 -12.49 -9.47 -1.70
C PRO A 121 -13.97 -9.78 -1.95
N ALA A 122 -14.85 -8.79 -1.85
CA ALA A 122 -16.26 -8.96 -2.21
C ALA A 122 -16.42 -9.33 -3.69
N ILE A 123 -15.79 -8.55 -4.59
CA ILE A 123 -15.80 -8.83 -6.04
C ILE A 123 -15.11 -10.17 -6.32
N GLY A 124 -13.90 -10.36 -5.80
CA GLY A 124 -13.08 -11.55 -6.05
C GLY A 124 -13.71 -12.84 -5.55
N GLY A 125 -14.41 -12.81 -4.41
CA GLY A 125 -15.09 -13.97 -3.85
C GLY A 125 -16.44 -14.25 -4.50
N TYR A 126 -17.27 -13.23 -4.68
CA TYR A 126 -18.65 -13.39 -5.16
C TYR A 126 -18.73 -13.75 -6.64
N PHE A 127 -17.86 -13.15 -7.47
CA PHE A 127 -17.85 -13.38 -8.92
C PHE A 127 -16.85 -14.46 -9.37
N ALA A 128 -16.11 -15.08 -8.45
CA ALA A 128 -15.29 -16.24 -8.80
C ALA A 128 -16.16 -17.42 -9.25
N ARG A 129 -15.68 -18.15 -10.28
CA ARG A 129 -16.34 -19.32 -10.85
C ARG A 129 -17.82 -19.05 -11.18
N PRO A 130 -18.11 -18.09 -12.06
CA PRO A 130 -19.48 -17.67 -12.34
C PRO A 130 -20.32 -18.79 -12.99
N ALA A 131 -19.68 -19.72 -13.73
CA ALA A 131 -20.36 -20.90 -14.28
C ALA A 131 -20.85 -21.89 -13.22
N ASP A 132 -20.24 -21.89 -12.02
CA ASP A 132 -20.70 -22.71 -10.89
C ASP A 132 -21.67 -21.93 -10.00
N SER A 133 -21.42 -20.63 -9.80
CA SER A 133 -22.21 -19.75 -8.93
C SER A 133 -23.55 -19.34 -9.56
N PHE A 134 -23.58 -19.15 -10.88
CA PHE A 134 -24.74 -18.66 -11.64
C PHE A 134 -24.98 -19.51 -12.90
N PRO A 135 -25.33 -20.80 -12.75
CA PRO A 135 -25.42 -21.75 -13.87
C PRO A 135 -26.53 -21.41 -14.88
N GLY A 136 -27.51 -20.58 -14.51
CA GLY A 136 -28.56 -20.10 -15.42
C GLY A 136 -28.13 -18.97 -16.35
N VAL A 137 -27.04 -18.26 -16.04
CA VAL A 137 -26.54 -17.10 -16.82
C VAL A 137 -25.24 -17.45 -17.55
N PHE A 138 -24.38 -18.26 -16.93
CA PHE A 138 -23.08 -18.63 -17.50
C PHE A 138 -23.01 -20.13 -17.77
N SER A 139 -22.74 -20.49 -19.03
CA SER A 139 -22.55 -21.88 -19.42
C SER A 139 -21.14 -22.38 -19.05
N ARG A 140 -21.04 -23.66 -18.64
CA ARG A 140 -19.75 -24.31 -18.36
C ARG A 140 -18.86 -24.48 -19.59
N SER A 141 -19.45 -24.52 -20.79
CA SER A 141 -18.72 -24.57 -22.06
C SER A 141 -18.34 -23.19 -22.62
N GLY A 142 -18.79 -22.10 -21.98
CA GLY A 142 -18.49 -20.73 -22.39
C GLY A 142 -17.13 -20.24 -21.90
N ILE A 143 -16.77 -19.01 -22.29
CA ILE A 143 -15.49 -18.37 -21.93
C ILE A 143 -15.26 -18.35 -20.40
N PHE A 144 -16.29 -18.11 -19.61
CA PHE A 144 -16.19 -18.06 -18.15
C PHE A 144 -16.17 -19.44 -17.47
N GLY A 145 -16.49 -20.51 -18.21
CA GLY A 145 -16.21 -21.88 -17.80
C GLY A 145 -14.75 -22.25 -18.02
N THR A 146 -14.18 -21.84 -19.16
CA THR A 146 -12.75 -22.01 -19.47
C THR A 146 -11.85 -21.14 -18.58
N PHE A 147 -12.28 -19.93 -18.25
CA PHE A 147 -11.55 -18.98 -17.41
C PHE A 147 -12.37 -18.60 -16.17
N PRO A 148 -12.33 -19.39 -15.08
CA PRO A 148 -13.20 -19.22 -13.93
C PRO A 148 -12.96 -17.93 -13.14
N TYR A 149 -11.81 -17.28 -13.34
CA TYR A 149 -11.39 -16.03 -12.68
C TYR A 149 -11.43 -14.82 -13.60
N LEU A 150 -11.89 -14.96 -14.84
CA LEU A 150 -11.93 -13.86 -15.80
C LEU A 150 -12.93 -12.76 -15.37
N LEU A 151 -14.12 -13.14 -14.94
CA LEU A 151 -15.18 -12.19 -14.57
C LEU A 151 -14.77 -11.21 -13.46
N PRO A 152 -14.25 -11.65 -12.29
CA PRO A 152 -13.82 -10.70 -11.26
C PRO A 152 -12.67 -9.81 -11.74
N ASN A 153 -11.76 -10.33 -12.56
CA ASN A 153 -10.68 -9.51 -13.14
C ASN A 153 -11.19 -8.48 -14.15
N LEU A 154 -12.21 -8.79 -14.95
CA LEU A 154 -12.84 -7.83 -15.86
C LEU A 154 -13.56 -6.71 -15.10
N ILE A 155 -14.24 -7.03 -13.99
CA ILE A 155 -14.87 -6.02 -13.13
C ILE A 155 -13.80 -5.09 -12.55
N CYS A 156 -12.71 -5.64 -12.00
CA CYS A 156 -11.61 -4.83 -11.48
C CYS A 156 -10.94 -3.99 -12.57
N ALA A 157 -10.71 -4.56 -13.76
CA ALA A 157 -10.16 -3.84 -14.91
C ALA A 157 -11.07 -2.69 -15.37
N PHE A 158 -12.39 -2.89 -15.35
CA PHE A 158 -13.35 -1.83 -15.66
C PHE A 158 -13.33 -0.70 -14.61
N LEU A 159 -13.32 -1.03 -13.32
CA LEU A 159 -13.19 -0.04 -12.25
C LEU A 159 -11.86 0.74 -12.35
N GLN A 160 -10.78 0.03 -12.69
CA GLN A 160 -9.48 0.63 -12.91
C GLN A 160 -9.47 1.54 -14.14
N LEU A 161 -10.15 1.15 -15.23
CA LEU A 161 -10.32 1.98 -16.42
C LEU A 161 -11.10 3.26 -16.11
N MET A 162 -12.18 3.17 -15.34
CA MET A 162 -12.91 4.35 -14.86
C MET A 162 -12.01 5.27 -14.03
N SER A 163 -11.15 4.69 -13.19
CA SER A 163 -10.16 5.44 -12.40
C SER A 163 -9.10 6.11 -13.28
N ILE A 164 -8.67 5.47 -14.37
CA ILE A 164 -7.74 6.06 -15.35
C ILE A 164 -8.40 7.25 -16.07
N ILE A 165 -9.65 7.09 -16.52
CA ILE A 165 -10.40 8.16 -17.19
C ILE A 165 -10.62 9.33 -16.24
N ALA A 166 -11.07 9.04 -15.01
CA ALA A 166 -11.24 10.07 -13.99
C ALA A 166 -9.91 10.77 -13.65
N GLY A 167 -8.83 10.02 -13.48
CA GLY A 167 -7.50 10.60 -13.25
C GLY A 167 -7.01 11.43 -14.44
N TYR A 168 -7.27 11.00 -15.67
CA TYR A 168 -6.92 11.78 -16.85
C TYR A 168 -7.70 13.11 -16.91
N MET A 169 -8.99 13.09 -16.61
CA MET A 169 -9.86 14.27 -16.67
C MET A 169 -9.72 15.23 -15.49
N PHE A 170 -9.59 14.70 -14.27
CA PHE A 170 -9.71 15.48 -13.02
C PHE A 170 -8.41 15.62 -12.25
N LEU A 171 -7.41 14.74 -12.44
CA LEU A 171 -6.15 14.88 -11.72
C LEU A 171 -5.34 15.99 -12.37
N GLU A 172 -4.92 16.97 -11.58
CA GLU A 172 -3.99 18.00 -12.00
C GLU A 172 -2.56 17.57 -11.70
N GLU A 173 -1.60 18.11 -12.47
CA GLU A 173 -0.19 17.84 -12.22
C GLU A 173 0.27 18.59 -10.96
N THR A 174 0.91 17.88 -10.02
CA THR A 174 1.41 18.49 -8.78
C THR A 174 2.90 18.80 -8.82
N HIS A 175 3.61 18.32 -9.85
CA HIS A 175 5.06 18.50 -9.96
C HIS A 175 5.48 19.99 -9.89
N PRO A 176 6.29 20.40 -8.89
CA PRO A 176 6.60 21.80 -8.63
C PRO A 176 7.24 22.53 -9.83
N ASP A 177 8.18 21.88 -10.52
CA ASP A 177 8.89 22.53 -11.63
C ASP A 177 8.05 22.66 -12.91
N LEU A 178 7.13 21.72 -13.16
CA LEU A 178 6.22 21.81 -14.30
C LEU A 178 5.17 22.91 -14.08
N LEU A 179 4.73 23.09 -12.83
CA LEU A 179 3.84 24.20 -12.45
C LEU A 179 4.55 25.57 -12.55
N ARG A 180 5.81 25.67 -12.12
CA ARG A 180 6.61 26.90 -12.24
C ARG A 180 6.90 27.26 -13.70
N GLY A 181 7.22 26.28 -14.53
CA GLY A 181 7.43 26.48 -15.97
C GLY A 181 6.16 26.96 -16.69
N ALA A 182 5.00 26.40 -16.34
CA ALA A 182 3.71 26.82 -16.90
C ALA A 182 3.34 28.27 -16.50
N ALA A 183 3.56 28.63 -15.23
CA ALA A 183 3.31 30.00 -14.74
C ALA A 183 4.23 31.04 -15.40
N ALA A 184 5.52 30.70 -15.62
CA ALA A 184 6.49 31.58 -16.27
C ALA A 184 6.15 31.85 -17.75
N VAL A 185 5.48 30.93 -18.44
CA VAL A 185 5.02 31.10 -19.83
C VAL A 185 3.75 31.96 -19.91
N GLN A 186 2.92 31.96 -18.87
CA GLN A 186 1.61 32.63 -18.87
C GLN A 186 1.68 34.13 -18.53
N HIS A 187 2.72 34.56 -17.79
CA HIS A 187 2.98 35.97 -17.47
C HIS A 187 4.39 36.38 -17.91
N PRO A 188 4.63 36.62 -19.21
CA PRO A 188 5.96 36.96 -19.72
C PRO A 188 6.47 38.35 -19.28
N HIS A 189 5.58 39.26 -18.88
CA HIS A 189 5.93 40.64 -18.52
C HIS A 189 6.23 40.89 -17.04
N ASP A 190 5.99 39.92 -16.15
CA ASP A 190 6.34 40.06 -14.73
C ASP A 190 7.86 39.87 -14.47
N PHE A 191 8.62 39.52 -15.51
CA PHE A 191 10.08 39.39 -15.45
C PHE A 191 10.84 40.69 -15.72
N ASP A 192 10.21 41.70 -16.35
CA ASP A 192 10.90 42.96 -16.69
C ASP A 192 11.12 43.87 -15.46
N GLU A 193 10.37 43.67 -14.37
CA GLU A 193 10.61 44.37 -13.09
C GLU A 193 11.66 43.65 -12.20
N PHE A 194 12.01 42.41 -12.55
CA PHE A 194 13.09 41.62 -11.93
C PHE A 194 14.28 41.48 -12.87
N GLY A 195 14.85 42.62 -13.29
CA GLY A 195 16.10 42.71 -14.05
C GLY A 195 17.37 42.32 -13.27
N ALA A 196 17.34 41.20 -12.55
CA ALA A 196 18.51 40.61 -11.93
C ALA A 196 18.73 39.18 -12.46
N PRO A 197 19.97 38.79 -12.78
CA PRO A 197 20.27 37.50 -13.40
C PRO A 197 19.67 36.35 -12.59
N LEU A 198 19.30 35.26 -13.28
CA LEU A 198 18.62 34.05 -12.78
C LEU A 198 19.15 33.47 -11.44
N SER A 199 20.36 33.85 -11.03
CA SER A 199 20.98 33.52 -9.73
C SER A 199 20.50 34.38 -8.54
N ALA A 200 19.97 35.59 -8.77
CA ALA A 200 19.54 36.54 -7.73
C ALA A 200 18.04 36.44 -7.38
N VAL A 201 17.20 35.89 -8.25
CA VAL A 201 15.78 35.63 -7.93
C VAL A 201 15.62 34.36 -7.08
N ALA A 202 16.59 33.44 -7.15
CA ALA A 202 16.68 32.30 -6.24
C ALA A 202 16.83 32.72 -4.76
N THR A 203 17.41 33.91 -4.49
CA THR A 203 17.53 34.48 -3.14
C THR A 203 16.40 35.43 -2.77
N ALA A 204 15.72 36.07 -3.71
CA ALA A 204 14.53 36.89 -3.41
C ALA A 204 13.29 36.01 -3.11
N GLY A 205 13.10 34.93 -3.86
CA GLY A 205 12.00 33.96 -3.66
C GLY A 205 12.13 33.13 -2.38
N SER A 206 13.33 33.04 -1.79
CA SER A 206 13.52 32.40 -0.47
C SER A 206 12.96 33.24 0.68
N THR A 207 12.67 34.54 0.44
CA THR A 207 12.05 35.43 1.44
C THR A 207 10.54 35.64 1.24
N ALA A 208 9.99 35.29 0.07
CA ALA A 208 8.58 35.50 -0.27
C ALA A 208 7.67 34.33 0.15
N HIS A 209 8.21 33.12 0.22
CA HIS A 209 7.58 32.05 0.99
C HIS A 209 7.97 32.27 2.44
N ALA A 210 6.98 32.48 3.32
CA ALA A 210 7.18 32.29 4.76
C ALA A 210 8.01 31.02 4.92
N SER A 211 9.22 31.15 5.46
CA SER A 211 10.14 30.04 5.70
C SER A 211 9.30 28.89 6.19
N ALA A 212 9.24 27.78 5.43
CA ALA A 212 8.53 26.60 5.88
C ALA A 212 9.03 26.35 7.30
N ASP A 213 8.16 26.50 8.29
CA ASP A 213 8.57 26.39 9.68
C ASP A 213 8.86 24.91 9.92
N LEU A 214 10.12 24.53 9.70
CA LEU A 214 10.63 23.16 9.83
C LEU A 214 10.58 22.68 11.29
N ARG A 215 10.20 23.56 12.23
CA ARG A 215 9.87 23.20 13.63
C ARG A 215 8.49 22.57 13.76
N VAL A 216 7.64 22.67 12.73
CA VAL A 216 6.30 22.09 12.77
C VAL A 216 6.40 20.60 12.51
N LYS A 217 5.87 19.81 13.46
CA LYS A 217 5.76 18.35 13.38
C LYS A 217 5.05 17.94 12.09
N SER A 218 5.82 17.51 11.08
CA SER A 218 5.28 16.80 9.92
C SER A 218 4.82 15.41 10.37
N TYR A 219 3.70 14.97 9.82
CA TYR A 219 3.07 13.70 10.16
C TYR A 219 4.06 12.54 9.98
N GLY A 220 4.25 11.72 11.04
CA GLY A 220 5.21 10.61 11.02
C GLY A 220 6.65 10.94 11.45
N THR A 221 6.95 12.19 11.85
CA THR A 221 8.30 12.56 12.32
C THR A 221 8.47 12.27 13.81
N PHE A 222 9.30 11.28 14.16
CA PHE A 222 9.54 10.84 15.55
C PHE A 222 10.49 11.73 16.38
N ASN A 223 11.05 12.80 15.81
CA ASN A 223 11.94 13.72 16.53
C ASN A 223 11.65 15.17 16.16
N ASP A 224 11.84 16.05 17.15
CA ASP A 224 12.03 17.47 16.94
C ASP A 224 13.33 17.68 16.13
N VAL A 225 13.27 18.46 15.05
CA VAL A 225 14.48 18.82 14.30
C VAL A 225 15.07 20.05 14.96
N ASP A 226 16.05 19.84 15.82
CA ASP A 226 16.75 20.91 16.55
C ASP A 226 17.61 21.72 15.57
N MET A 227 17.03 22.78 15.01
CA MET A 227 17.65 23.69 14.05
C MET A 227 18.35 24.85 14.77
N HIS A 228 19.37 24.55 15.55
CA HIS A 228 20.37 25.53 15.96
C HIS A 228 21.71 25.23 15.28
N GLN A 229 21.77 25.55 13.99
CA GLN A 229 23.02 26.04 13.40
C GLN A 229 22.72 27.43 12.86
N ASP A 230 22.95 28.43 13.70
CA ASP A 230 23.09 29.80 13.25
C ASP A 230 24.30 29.82 12.30
N GLU A 231 24.07 29.76 10.98
CA GLU A 231 25.10 30.12 10.01
C GLU A 231 25.26 31.63 10.06
N GLU A 232 26.04 32.09 11.05
CA GLU A 232 26.47 33.47 11.14
C GLU A 232 27.53 33.70 10.05
N TRP A 233 27.12 34.32 8.94
CA TRP A 233 28.00 34.63 7.82
C TRP A 233 28.89 35.83 8.17
N ASP A 234 30.05 35.56 8.77
CA ASP A 234 31.03 36.61 9.08
C ASP A 234 31.88 36.94 7.82
N VAL A 235 31.53 38.02 7.13
CA VAL A 235 32.15 38.43 5.86
C VAL A 235 33.31 39.39 6.12
N LYS A 236 34.55 38.99 5.77
CA LYS A 236 35.70 39.91 5.83
C LYS A 236 35.67 40.94 4.69
N PRO A 237 36.25 42.16 4.87
CA PRO A 237 36.20 43.27 3.91
C PRO A 237 36.98 43.07 2.59
N GLY A 238 37.41 41.85 2.25
CA GLY A 238 38.37 41.55 1.17
C GLY A 238 37.84 40.73 0.00
N GLY A 239 36.53 40.46 -0.08
CA GLY A 239 35.89 39.89 -1.28
C GLY A 239 36.27 38.45 -1.66
N LYS A 240 36.94 37.69 -0.78
CA LYS A 240 37.14 36.24 -0.96
C LYS A 240 36.14 35.50 -0.09
N SER A 241 35.12 34.90 -0.70
CA SER A 241 34.24 33.96 -0.01
C SER A 241 35.05 32.72 0.37
N TYR A 242 34.72 32.11 1.51
CA TYR A 242 35.21 30.78 1.84
C TYR A 242 34.90 29.84 0.65
N GLU A 243 35.81 28.92 0.31
CA GLU A 243 35.41 27.72 -0.43
C GLU A 243 34.39 27.02 0.46
N GLY A 244 33.10 27.25 0.18
CA GLY A 244 31.99 26.82 1.03
C GLY A 244 32.24 25.40 1.47
N SER A 245 32.34 25.22 2.80
CA SER A 245 32.55 23.94 3.48
C SER A 245 31.93 22.83 2.64
N ALA A 246 32.79 22.05 1.95
CA ALA A 246 32.40 21.09 0.93
C ALA A 246 31.06 20.47 1.28
N ALA A 247 30.01 20.84 0.54
CA ALA A 247 28.61 20.53 0.84
C ALA A 247 28.53 19.12 1.41
N LYS A 248 28.33 19.04 2.74
CA LYS A 248 28.53 17.81 3.51
C LYS A 248 27.56 16.81 2.90
N LYS A 249 28.06 15.87 2.08
CA LYS A 249 27.24 14.89 1.35
C LYS A 249 26.25 14.31 2.35
N THR A 250 25.00 14.75 2.28
CA THR A 250 23.97 14.33 3.21
C THR A 250 23.80 12.84 2.99
N LYS A 251 24.21 12.05 3.99
CA LYS A 251 24.03 10.60 3.94
C LYS A 251 22.54 10.35 4.01
N VAL A 252 21.93 10.05 2.85
CA VAL A 252 20.50 9.73 2.72
C VAL A 252 20.10 8.60 3.69
N PHE A 253 20.98 7.61 3.87
CA PHE A 253 20.82 6.55 4.85
C PHE A 253 21.57 6.90 6.15
N THR A 254 20.85 7.50 7.09
CA THR A 254 21.31 7.63 8.48
C THR A 254 20.95 6.38 9.28
N TYR A 255 21.65 6.10 10.38
CA TYR A 255 21.36 4.95 11.24
C TYR A 255 19.89 4.92 11.71
N ARG A 256 19.33 6.09 12.05
CA ARG A 256 17.92 6.22 12.47
C ARG A 256 16.97 5.84 11.34
N VAL A 257 17.21 6.34 10.13
CA VAL A 257 16.40 6.02 8.94
C VAL A 257 16.51 4.55 8.60
N THR A 258 17.72 3.97 8.60
CA THR A 258 17.91 2.55 8.31
C THR A 258 17.23 1.65 9.35
N MET A 259 17.33 1.97 10.65
CA MET A 259 16.62 1.22 11.69
C MET A 259 15.10 1.31 11.51
N LEU A 260 14.57 2.49 11.18
CA LEU A 260 13.15 2.67 10.92
C LEU A 260 12.72 1.82 9.71
N VAL A 261 13.42 1.92 8.58
CA VAL A 261 13.13 1.12 7.37
C VAL A 261 13.13 -0.39 7.67
N ILE A 262 14.10 -0.87 8.45
CA ILE A 262 14.15 -2.29 8.86
C ILE A 262 12.95 -2.65 9.73
N ALA A 263 12.64 -1.83 10.74
CA ALA A 263 11.51 -2.08 11.64
C ALA A 263 10.17 -2.08 10.89
N LEU A 264 9.95 -1.11 9.99
CA LEU A 264 8.75 -1.04 9.15
C LEU A 264 8.70 -2.21 8.16
N GLY A 265 9.83 -2.61 7.59
CA GLY A 265 9.93 -3.80 6.74
C GLY A 265 9.52 -5.08 7.46
N ILE A 266 9.97 -5.28 8.70
CA ILE A 266 9.56 -6.44 9.52
C ILE A 266 8.08 -6.39 9.85
N PHE A 267 7.57 -5.24 10.29
CA PHE A 267 6.15 -5.07 10.61
C PHE A 267 5.24 -5.33 9.41
N THR A 268 5.54 -4.70 8.26
CA THR A 268 4.78 -4.88 7.02
C THR A 268 4.87 -6.31 6.50
N TYR A 269 6.04 -6.96 6.60
CA TYR A 269 6.19 -8.38 6.27
C TYR A 269 5.24 -9.26 7.08
N HIS A 270 5.18 -9.07 8.39
CA HIS A 270 4.26 -9.80 9.25
C HIS A 270 2.80 -9.52 8.85
N SER A 271 2.39 -8.25 8.83
CA SER A 271 1.00 -7.87 8.52
C SER A 271 0.54 -8.42 7.17
N MET A 272 1.34 -8.27 6.11
CA MET A 272 1.02 -8.78 4.78
C MET A 272 0.97 -10.31 4.75
N THR A 273 1.88 -10.98 5.45
CA THR A 273 1.85 -12.45 5.57
C THR A 273 0.54 -12.91 6.19
N TYR A 274 0.05 -12.24 7.23
CA TYR A 274 -1.23 -12.57 7.84
C TYR A 274 -2.39 -12.36 6.85
N ASP A 275 -2.44 -11.20 6.19
CA ASP A 275 -3.50 -10.84 5.24
C ASP A 275 -3.63 -11.84 4.08
N HIS A 276 -2.52 -12.43 3.66
CA HIS A 276 -2.50 -13.40 2.57
C HIS A 276 -2.70 -14.84 3.04
N LEU A 277 -2.16 -15.22 4.19
CA LEU A 277 -2.31 -16.58 4.71
C LEU A 277 -3.70 -16.83 5.29
N LEU A 278 -4.35 -15.82 5.88
CA LEU A 278 -5.65 -16.01 6.51
C LEU A 278 -6.72 -16.49 5.52
N PRO A 279 -6.99 -15.85 4.36
CA PRO A 279 -7.98 -16.33 3.40
C PRO A 279 -7.67 -17.75 2.90
N ILE A 280 -6.37 -18.06 2.72
CA ILE A 280 -5.91 -19.38 2.31
C ILE A 280 -6.24 -20.41 3.39
N PHE A 281 -5.95 -20.11 4.66
CA PHE A 281 -6.30 -20.96 5.80
C PHE A 281 -7.81 -21.16 5.96
N LEU A 282 -8.61 -20.10 5.77
CA LEU A 282 -10.07 -20.19 5.82
C LEU A 282 -10.62 -21.11 4.71
N GLN A 283 -10.01 -21.06 3.52
CA GLN A 283 -10.42 -21.86 2.37
C GLN A 283 -9.89 -23.30 2.39
N ASP A 284 -8.71 -23.53 2.97
CA ASP A 284 -8.04 -24.83 2.96
C ASP A 284 -8.90 -25.92 3.65
N ASP A 285 -8.81 -27.15 3.17
CA ASP A 285 -9.71 -28.22 3.58
C ASP A 285 -9.41 -28.69 5.01
N ARG A 286 -10.45 -29.11 5.73
CA ARG A 286 -10.38 -29.44 7.17
C ARG A 286 -9.44 -30.59 7.54
N THR A 287 -8.89 -31.31 6.58
CA THR A 287 -7.93 -32.40 6.80
C THR A 287 -7.11 -32.63 5.53
N GLY A 288 -5.87 -32.10 5.49
CA GLY A 288 -4.90 -32.34 4.43
C GLY A 288 -3.48 -32.44 4.99
N THR A 289 -2.98 -33.67 5.10
CA THR A 289 -1.58 -34.12 5.16
C THR A 289 -0.50 -33.11 5.62
N ALA A 290 -0.58 -32.59 6.85
CA ALA A 290 0.57 -31.92 7.45
C ALA A 290 1.73 -32.92 7.62
N SER A 291 2.95 -32.47 7.28
CA SER A 291 4.22 -33.19 7.44
C SER A 291 4.25 -33.95 8.77
N ILE A 292 4.66 -35.22 8.70
CA ILE A 292 4.68 -36.20 9.81
C ILE A 292 5.36 -35.62 11.07
N LEU A 293 6.30 -34.68 10.90
CA LEU A 293 7.01 -34.03 12.01
C LEU A 293 6.15 -33.04 12.83
N VAL A 294 5.28 -32.25 12.19
CA VAL A 294 4.45 -31.23 12.87
C VAL A 294 3.27 -31.89 13.58
N LYS A 295 2.76 -32.99 13.02
CA LYS A 295 1.62 -33.76 13.55
C LYS A 295 1.83 -34.27 14.98
N TYR A 296 3.07 -34.52 15.38
CA TYR A 296 3.43 -35.01 16.72
C TYR A 296 3.64 -33.89 17.74
N LEU A 297 4.03 -32.68 17.31
CA LEU A 297 4.36 -31.57 18.22
C LEU A 297 3.17 -30.61 18.42
N LEU A 298 2.36 -30.38 17.40
CA LEU A 298 1.17 -29.53 17.43
C LEU A 298 0.10 -30.18 16.53
N LYS A 299 -0.95 -30.78 17.12
CA LYS A 299 -2.13 -31.27 16.38
C LYS A 299 -2.93 -30.06 15.85
N ILE A 300 -2.41 -29.37 14.85
CA ILE A 300 -3.14 -28.32 14.15
C ILE A 300 -3.93 -29.02 13.03
N PRO A 301 -5.27 -29.05 13.10
CA PRO A 301 -6.12 -29.51 11.99
C PRO A 301 -5.83 -28.68 10.74
N GLY A 302 -6.28 -29.10 9.57
CA GLY A 302 -6.13 -28.31 8.34
C GLY A 302 -6.86 -26.95 8.40
N GLY A 303 -7.15 -26.37 7.24
CA GLY A 303 -7.96 -25.14 7.18
C GLY A 303 -9.42 -25.33 7.63
N LEU A 304 -10.28 -24.34 7.34
CA LEU A 304 -11.70 -24.38 7.73
C LEU A 304 -12.64 -24.93 6.65
N GLY A 305 -12.17 -25.10 5.42
CA GLY A 305 -12.89 -25.66 4.27
C GLY A 305 -14.03 -24.77 3.79
N LEU A 306 -13.90 -23.44 3.94
CA LEU A 306 -14.93 -22.50 3.54
C LEU A 306 -14.89 -22.25 2.02
N SER A 307 -16.06 -21.98 1.43
CA SER A 307 -16.14 -21.67 -0.01
C SER A 307 -15.45 -20.33 -0.33
N VAL A 308 -15.02 -20.16 -1.58
CA VAL A 308 -14.40 -18.92 -2.08
C VAL A 308 -15.29 -17.69 -1.82
N GLN A 309 -16.60 -17.84 -2.01
CA GLN A 309 -17.59 -16.79 -1.79
C GLN A 309 -17.69 -16.42 -0.30
N THR A 310 -17.76 -17.41 0.58
CA THR A 310 -17.82 -17.19 2.02
C THR A 310 -16.55 -16.53 2.54
N VAL A 311 -15.37 -16.97 2.07
CA VAL A 311 -14.10 -16.34 2.42
C VAL A 311 -14.06 -14.89 1.91
N GLY A 312 -14.47 -14.63 0.67
CA GLY A 312 -14.55 -13.27 0.13
C GLY A 312 -15.47 -12.36 0.95
N LEU A 313 -16.62 -12.88 1.39
CA LEU A 313 -17.54 -12.14 2.28
C LEU A 313 -16.92 -11.87 3.65
N ILE A 314 -16.26 -12.87 4.27
CA ILE A 314 -15.56 -12.70 5.55
C ILE A 314 -14.48 -11.61 5.42
N MET A 315 -13.72 -11.61 4.33
CA MET A 315 -12.67 -10.61 4.08
C MET A 315 -13.25 -9.22 3.78
N ALA A 316 -14.41 -9.13 3.11
CA ALA A 316 -15.10 -7.86 2.93
C ALA A 316 -15.58 -7.27 4.27
N VAL A 317 -16.17 -8.11 5.14
CA VAL A 317 -16.55 -7.71 6.50
C VAL A 317 -15.32 -7.36 7.34
N ASN A 318 -14.20 -8.06 7.16
CA ASN A 318 -12.93 -7.70 7.78
C ASN A 318 -12.53 -6.25 7.41
N GLY A 319 -12.68 -5.85 6.16
CA GLY A 319 -12.43 -4.47 5.73
C GLY A 319 -13.34 -3.44 6.43
N VAL A 320 -14.59 -3.80 6.73
CA VAL A 320 -15.52 -2.93 7.49
C VAL A 320 -15.08 -2.81 8.95
N ILE A 321 -14.71 -3.93 9.58
CA ILE A 321 -14.17 -3.95 10.95
C ILE A 321 -12.89 -3.11 11.03
N ALA A 322 -12.00 -3.29 10.06
CA ALA A 322 -10.76 -2.53 9.88
C ALA A 322 -11.04 -1.02 9.83
N LEU A 323 -11.99 -0.60 8.98
CA LEU A 323 -12.38 0.78 8.82
C LEU A 323 -12.95 1.38 10.13
N LEU A 324 -13.81 0.65 10.85
CA LEU A 324 -14.36 1.11 12.12
C LEU A 324 -13.30 1.29 13.19
N ILE A 325 -12.35 0.35 13.29
CA ILE A 325 -11.22 0.44 14.21
C ILE A 325 -10.33 1.63 13.83
N GLN A 326 -10.04 1.83 12.55
CA GLN A 326 -9.23 2.95 12.09
C GLN A 326 -9.91 4.31 12.31
N ALA A 327 -11.21 4.41 12.06
CA ALA A 327 -11.93 5.69 12.11
C ALA A 327 -12.31 6.11 13.53
N ILE A 328 -12.57 5.16 14.42
CA ILE A 328 -13.10 5.43 15.77
C ILE A 328 -12.07 5.08 16.83
N VAL A 329 -11.53 3.87 16.80
CA VAL A 329 -10.70 3.35 17.89
C VAL A 329 -9.31 4.00 17.87
N PHE A 330 -8.71 4.18 16.69
CA PHE A 330 -7.37 4.78 16.58
C PHE A 330 -7.29 6.21 17.14
N PRO A 331 -8.13 7.18 16.72
CA PRO A 331 -8.02 8.54 17.25
C PRO A 331 -8.21 8.60 18.76
N LEU A 332 -9.16 7.84 19.31
CA LEU A 332 -9.42 7.79 20.76
C LEU A 332 -8.23 7.24 21.55
N LEU A 333 -7.61 6.15 21.07
CA LEU A 333 -6.41 5.60 21.71
C LEU A 333 -5.20 6.53 21.56
N ALA A 334 -5.05 7.18 20.41
CA ALA A 334 -3.94 8.10 20.15
C ALA A 334 -4.05 9.36 21.03
N GLU A 335 -5.25 9.89 21.24
CA GLU A 335 -5.49 11.01 22.16
C GLU A 335 -5.23 10.60 23.62
N TRP A 336 -5.60 9.38 24.01
CA TRP A 336 -5.49 8.93 25.40
C TRP A 336 -4.07 8.49 25.80
N LEU A 337 -3.39 7.69 24.98
CA LEU A 337 -2.08 7.11 25.29
C LEU A 337 -0.92 7.84 24.62
N GLY A 338 -1.19 8.68 23.61
CA GLY A 338 -0.18 9.22 22.71
C GLY A 338 0.24 8.22 21.63
N VAL A 339 0.56 8.74 20.44
CA VAL A 339 0.87 7.95 19.23
C VAL A 339 2.00 6.95 19.45
N TRP A 340 3.07 7.34 20.15
CA TRP A 340 4.21 6.47 20.41
C TRP A 340 3.85 5.24 21.26
N ASN A 341 3.09 5.44 22.34
CA ASN A 341 2.71 4.34 23.21
C ASN A 341 1.73 3.39 22.52
N VAL A 342 0.81 3.94 21.70
CA VAL A 342 -0.06 3.13 20.83
C VAL A 342 0.78 2.30 19.88
N PHE A 343 1.76 2.90 19.20
CA PHE A 343 2.64 2.18 18.29
C PHE A 343 3.36 1.01 19.00
N VAL A 344 4.02 1.26 20.13
CA VAL A 344 4.73 0.22 20.90
C VAL A 344 3.78 -0.89 21.36
N LEU A 345 2.62 -0.52 21.93
CA LEU A 345 1.60 -1.46 22.39
C LEU A 345 1.15 -2.38 21.25
N VAL A 346 0.84 -1.80 20.11
CA VAL A 346 0.33 -2.50 18.92
C VAL A 346 1.39 -3.42 18.37
N THR A 347 2.64 -2.97 18.21
CA THR A 347 3.74 -3.81 17.72
C THR A 347 4.04 -4.98 18.65
N VAL A 348 4.04 -4.77 19.98
CA VAL A 348 4.33 -5.84 20.96
C VAL A 348 3.20 -6.86 21.05
N LEU A 349 1.94 -6.42 20.95
CA LEU A 349 0.78 -7.30 21.08
C LEU A 349 0.32 -7.93 19.76
N HIS A 350 0.78 -7.42 18.61
CA HIS A 350 0.47 -7.98 17.28
C HIS A 350 0.68 -9.51 17.16
N PRO A 351 1.74 -10.12 17.71
CA PRO A 351 1.94 -11.56 17.65
C PRO A 351 0.78 -12.39 18.25
N ILE A 352 0.03 -11.84 19.21
CA ILE A 352 -1.12 -12.51 19.84
C ILE A 352 -2.16 -12.90 18.77
N ALA A 353 -2.35 -12.07 17.75
CA ALA A 353 -3.28 -12.35 16.66
C ALA A 353 -2.93 -13.66 15.92
N TYR A 354 -1.64 -13.95 15.71
CA TYR A 354 -1.20 -15.20 15.07
C TYR A 354 -1.43 -16.41 15.95
N PHE A 355 -1.28 -16.27 17.26
CA PHE A 355 -1.47 -17.39 18.19
C PHE A 355 -2.94 -17.81 18.25
N ILE A 356 -3.90 -16.90 18.07
CA ILE A 356 -5.33 -17.21 18.20
C ILE A 356 -5.88 -17.95 16.97
N VAL A 357 -5.39 -17.63 15.75
CA VAL A 357 -5.93 -18.17 14.49
C VAL A 357 -5.98 -19.71 14.43
N PRO A 358 -4.91 -20.46 14.77
CA PRO A 358 -4.94 -21.92 14.71
C PRO A 358 -6.04 -22.56 15.57
N PHE A 359 -6.43 -21.92 16.68
CA PHE A 359 -7.45 -22.43 17.58
C PHE A 359 -8.88 -22.33 17.01
N LEU A 360 -9.09 -21.59 15.91
CA LEU A 360 -10.37 -21.55 15.20
C LEU A 360 -10.82 -22.94 14.72
N THR A 361 -9.85 -23.82 14.43
CA THR A 361 -10.12 -25.21 14.03
C THR A 361 -10.77 -26.05 15.13
N SER A 362 -10.56 -25.68 16.39
CA SER A 362 -11.07 -26.40 17.57
C SER A 362 -12.45 -25.93 18.01
N LEU A 363 -12.97 -24.85 17.41
CA LEU A 363 -14.28 -24.30 17.76
C LEU A 363 -15.43 -25.17 17.19
N PRO A 364 -16.53 -25.36 17.95
CA PRO A 364 -17.72 -26.01 17.43
C PRO A 364 -18.34 -25.18 16.30
N GLN A 365 -19.01 -25.83 15.34
CA GLN A 365 -19.56 -25.16 14.15
C GLN A 365 -20.45 -23.96 14.46
N LYS A 366 -21.22 -24.01 15.56
CA LYS A 366 -22.09 -22.91 16.02
C LYS A 366 -21.31 -21.64 16.40
N LEU A 367 -20.07 -21.77 16.86
CA LEU A 367 -19.21 -20.66 17.29
C LEU A 367 -18.15 -20.28 16.25
N LEU A 368 -18.13 -20.95 15.09
CA LEU A 368 -17.09 -20.76 14.08
C LEU A 368 -17.07 -19.32 13.54
N PHE A 369 -18.20 -18.81 13.04
CA PHE A 369 -18.30 -17.45 12.50
C PHE A 369 -18.05 -16.37 13.58
N PRO A 370 -18.68 -16.43 14.77
CA PRO A 370 -18.32 -15.53 15.87
C PRO A 370 -16.82 -15.57 16.22
N GLY A 371 -16.22 -16.76 16.23
CA GLY A 371 -14.79 -16.95 16.48
C GLY A 371 -13.92 -16.28 15.41
N ILE A 372 -14.25 -16.48 14.12
CA ILE A 372 -13.55 -15.84 13.00
C ILE A 372 -13.60 -14.32 13.13
N TYR A 373 -14.79 -13.73 13.34
CA TYR A 373 -14.93 -12.28 13.47
C TYR A 373 -14.26 -11.72 14.73
N THR A 374 -14.24 -12.48 15.83
CA THR A 374 -13.49 -12.11 17.04
C THR A 374 -11.99 -12.07 16.74
N CYS A 375 -11.46 -13.09 16.08
CA CYS A 375 -10.05 -13.16 15.69
C CYS A 375 -9.66 -12.01 14.74
N LEU A 376 -10.51 -11.72 13.76
CA LEU A 376 -10.33 -10.59 12.84
C LEU A 376 -10.36 -9.24 13.56
N THR A 377 -11.27 -9.06 14.52
CA THR A 377 -11.36 -7.84 15.32
C THR A 377 -10.11 -7.64 16.17
N ILE A 378 -9.65 -8.69 16.87
CA ILE A 378 -8.40 -8.67 17.65
C ILE A 378 -7.23 -8.33 16.75
N ARG A 379 -7.12 -8.98 15.58
CA ARG A 379 -6.06 -8.71 14.62
C ARG A 379 -6.09 -7.27 14.13
N ASN A 380 -7.25 -6.77 13.70
CA ASN A 380 -7.38 -5.42 13.18
C ASN A 380 -7.05 -4.38 14.25
N PHE A 381 -7.44 -4.62 15.51
CA PHE A 381 -7.06 -3.79 16.64
C PHE A 381 -5.54 -3.71 16.82
N PHE A 382 -4.80 -4.81 16.65
CA PHE A 382 -3.34 -4.82 16.77
C PHE A 382 -2.57 -4.64 15.45
N SER A 383 -3.23 -4.43 14.32
CA SER A 383 -2.57 -4.35 13.00
C SER A 383 -2.77 -3.00 12.33
N ILE A 384 -3.96 -2.42 12.45
CA ILE A 384 -4.34 -1.21 11.69
C ILE A 384 -3.98 0.06 12.44
N LEU A 385 -3.84 0.00 13.76
CA LEU A 385 -3.39 1.15 14.56
C LEU A 385 -1.96 1.61 14.24
N ALA A 386 -1.18 0.79 13.52
CA ALA A 386 0.16 1.16 13.06
C ALA A 386 0.17 1.90 11.71
N TYR A 387 -0.87 1.75 10.87
CA TYR A 387 -0.93 2.36 9.53
C TYR A 387 -0.94 3.89 9.50
N PRO A 388 -1.55 4.59 10.46
CA PRO A 388 -1.42 6.04 10.55
C PRO A 388 -0.03 6.49 11.04
N VAL A 389 0.76 5.58 11.60
CA VAL A 389 2.13 5.87 12.09
C VAL A 389 3.19 5.52 11.03
N LEU A 390 2.79 4.76 10.01
CA LEU A 390 3.47 4.47 8.74
C LEU A 390 3.19 5.57 7.72
#